data_AF-A0A2D0K0J6-F1
#
_entry.id   AF-A0A2D0K0J6-F1
#
_cell.length_a   1.000
_cell.length_b   1.000
_cell.length_c   1.000
_cell.angle_alpha   90.00
_cell.angle_beta   90.00
_cell.angle_gamma   90.00
#
_symmetry.space_group_name_H-M   'P 1'
#
loop_
_entity.id
_entity.type
_entity.pdbx_description
1 polymer ?
#
loop_
_entity_poly.entity_id
_entity_poly.type
_entity_poly.pdbx_seq_one_letter_code
_entity_poly.pdbx_strand_id
1 'polypeptide(L)'
;MINVFKKYKPLKYLHIPANWLVIKNNMYDISPEILKCINSDEEEFLIKDTFFQNDIFISRINYPLSTSSEMIGIVSIHARLLNHEDYHDKYSCFYDVELSIFTGKRKNIYTKENSVTNRFDAAHMASEYMVIFSQYIAPDFEFGKLDKNSNFDELIDLVYKKRNHDARV
;
A
#
# COMPACT_ATOMS: atom_id res chain seq x y z
N MET A 1 -8.58 -19.07 22.01
CA MET A 1 -7.80 -18.13 21.18
C MET A 1 -8.40 -18.08 19.79
N ILE A 2 -8.96 -16.92 19.41
CA ILE A 2 -9.62 -16.74 18.12
C ILE A 2 -8.54 -16.53 17.05
N ASN A 3 -8.52 -17.36 16.00
CA ASN A 3 -7.62 -17.18 14.87
C ASN A 3 -8.39 -16.57 13.69
N VAL A 4 -8.35 -15.24 13.58
CA VAL A 4 -9.09 -14.48 12.56
C VAL A 4 -8.58 -14.73 11.14
N PHE A 5 -7.31 -15.09 10.96
CA PHE A 5 -6.71 -15.37 9.65
C PHE A 5 -7.24 -16.64 8.99
N LYS A 6 -7.76 -17.61 9.77
CA LYS A 6 -8.41 -18.80 9.22
C LYS A 6 -9.84 -18.55 8.75
N LYS A 7 -10.46 -17.44 9.17
CA LYS A 7 -11.86 -17.10 8.83
C LYS A 7 -11.98 -16.42 7.47
N TYR A 8 -10.95 -15.66 7.08
CA TYR A 8 -10.98 -14.84 5.87
C TYR A 8 -9.90 -15.29 4.89
N LYS A 9 -10.17 -15.13 3.60
CA LYS A 9 -9.19 -15.46 2.57
C LYS A 9 -8.24 -14.27 2.39
N PRO A 10 -6.95 -14.51 2.13
CA PRO A 10 -6.06 -13.44 1.65
C PRO A 10 -6.64 -12.77 0.41
N LEU A 11 -6.43 -11.46 0.30
CA LEU A 11 -6.91 -10.68 -0.83
C LEU A 11 -6.21 -11.13 -2.10
N LYS A 12 -6.99 -11.38 -3.16
CA LYS A 12 -6.45 -11.76 -4.47
C LYS A 12 -5.95 -10.52 -5.22
N TYR A 13 -5.05 -10.76 -6.18
CA TYR A 13 -4.56 -9.75 -7.14
C TYR A 13 -3.69 -8.61 -6.55
N LEU A 14 -3.18 -8.78 -5.34
CA LEU A 14 -2.05 -7.98 -4.87
C LEU A 14 -0.77 -8.51 -5.55
N HIS A 15 -0.20 -7.73 -6.46
CA HIS A 15 1.00 -8.10 -7.20
C HIS A 15 2.23 -7.46 -6.57
N ILE A 16 3.21 -8.30 -6.20
CA ILE A 16 4.45 -7.85 -5.55
C ILE A 16 5.60 -8.16 -6.50
N PRO A 17 6.26 -7.13 -7.09
CA PRO A 17 7.39 -7.34 -7.96
C PRO A 17 8.56 -8.05 -7.24
N ALA A 18 9.45 -8.68 -8.00
CA ALA A 18 10.63 -9.32 -7.43
C ALA A 18 11.46 -8.35 -6.59
N ASN A 19 12.16 -8.88 -5.57
CA ASN A 19 13.03 -8.17 -4.63
C ASN A 19 12.32 -7.24 -3.62
N TRP A 20 11.00 -7.08 -3.70
CA TRP A 20 10.23 -6.47 -2.62
C TRP A 20 10.06 -7.44 -1.46
N LEU A 21 10.55 -7.04 -0.29
CA LEU A 21 10.35 -7.74 0.97
C LEU A 21 9.00 -7.31 1.57
N VAL A 22 8.11 -8.27 1.82
CA VAL A 22 6.86 -8.02 2.52
C VAL A 22 7.11 -8.09 4.02
N ILE A 23 6.92 -6.96 4.71
CA ILE A 23 7.12 -6.83 6.16
C ILE A 23 5.81 -7.15 6.90
N LYS A 24 4.68 -6.65 6.38
CA LYS A 24 3.35 -6.90 6.92
C LYS A 24 2.36 -7.11 5.78
N ASN A 25 1.48 -8.11 5.90
CA ASN A 25 0.41 -8.34 4.94
C ASN A 25 -0.85 -8.89 5.61
N ASN A 26 -1.69 -7.96 6.03
CA ASN A 26 -3.06 -8.19 6.49
C ASN A 26 -4.07 -7.78 5.41
N MET A 27 -3.69 -7.80 4.13
CA MET A 27 -4.62 -7.63 3.00
C MET A 27 -5.44 -8.92 2.84
N TYR A 28 -6.58 -8.97 3.51
CA TYR A 28 -7.57 -10.05 3.43
C TYR A 28 -8.84 -9.54 2.76
N ASP A 29 -9.55 -10.45 2.08
CA ASP A 29 -10.83 -10.22 1.42
C ASP A 29 -11.94 -10.22 2.49
N ILE A 30 -12.10 -9.05 3.12
CA ILE A 30 -13.03 -8.83 4.23
C ILE A 30 -13.66 -7.44 4.09
N SER A 31 -14.99 -7.39 4.09
CA SER A 31 -15.76 -6.14 4.10
C SER A 31 -15.88 -5.60 5.53
N PRO A 32 -15.78 -4.26 5.75
CA PRO A 32 -16.05 -3.65 7.06
C PRO A 32 -17.43 -4.00 7.63
N GLU A 33 -18.40 -4.35 6.78
CA GLU A 33 -19.76 -4.73 7.18
C GLU A 33 -19.81 -5.99 8.07
N ILE A 34 -18.78 -6.83 8.03
CA ILE A 34 -18.69 -8.02 8.89
C ILE A 34 -18.76 -7.69 10.38
N LEU A 35 -18.34 -6.47 10.76
CA LEU A 35 -18.33 -6.01 12.14
C LEU A 35 -19.74 -5.99 12.76
N LYS A 36 -20.80 -5.86 11.94
CA LYS A 36 -22.20 -5.94 12.41
C LYS A 36 -22.62 -7.35 12.83
N CYS A 37 -21.93 -8.36 12.33
CA CYS A 37 -22.30 -9.76 12.51
C CYS A 37 -21.52 -10.43 13.64
N ILE A 38 -20.61 -9.69 14.30
CA ILE A 38 -19.79 -10.19 15.39
C ILE A 38 -20.48 -9.88 16.70
N ASN A 39 -20.76 -10.92 17.49
CA ASN A 39 -21.42 -10.79 18.79
C ASN A 39 -20.44 -10.70 19.97
N SER A 40 -19.13 -10.79 19.71
CA SER A 40 -18.09 -10.83 20.73
C SER A 40 -17.17 -9.61 20.59
N ASP A 41 -17.14 -8.76 21.62
CA ASP A 41 -16.29 -7.57 21.66
C ASP A 41 -14.79 -7.90 21.46
N GLU A 42 -14.34 -9.04 21.99
CA GLU A 42 -12.96 -9.53 21.79
C GLU A 42 -12.68 -9.85 20.32
N GLU A 43 -13.62 -10.52 19.65
CA GLU A 43 -13.49 -10.82 18.22
C GLU A 43 -13.55 -9.55 17.37
N GLU A 44 -14.46 -8.63 17.70
CA GLU A 44 -14.63 -7.37 16.99
C GLU A 44 -13.36 -6.52 17.09
N PHE A 45 -12.81 -6.37 18.30
CA PHE A 45 -11.54 -5.69 18.54
C PHE A 45 -10.40 -6.29 17.70
N LEU A 46 -10.26 -7.62 17.75
CA LEU A 46 -9.19 -8.32 17.02
C LEU A 46 -9.31 -8.15 15.50
N ILE A 47 -10.53 -8.18 14.96
CA ILE A 47 -10.78 -7.96 13.53
C ILE A 47 -10.49 -6.50 13.14
N LYS A 48 -10.91 -5.52 13.95
CA LYS A 48 -10.61 -4.11 13.74
C LYS A 48 -9.11 -3.84 13.70
N ASP A 49 -8.39 -4.24 14.74
CA ASP A 49 -6.94 -4.01 14.87
C ASP A 49 -6.14 -4.72 13.77
N THR A 50 -6.54 -5.96 13.41
CA THR A 50 -5.80 -6.75 12.42
C THR A 50 -6.02 -6.22 11.00
N PHE A 51 -7.27 -5.93 10.64
CA PHE A 51 -7.63 -5.72 9.24
C PHE A 51 -8.04 -4.29 8.91
N PHE A 52 -8.59 -3.51 9.84
CA PHE A 52 -9.25 -2.23 9.52
C PHE A 52 -8.61 -1.01 10.22
N GLN A 53 -7.49 -1.21 10.91
CA GLN A 53 -6.75 -0.16 11.60
C GLN A 53 -5.26 -0.31 11.34
N ASN A 54 -4.54 0.81 11.48
CA ASN A 54 -3.09 0.89 11.32
C ASN A 54 -2.63 0.48 9.92
N ASP A 55 -1.32 0.29 9.76
CA ASP A 55 -0.74 -0.21 8.51
C ASP A 55 -1.12 -1.67 8.34
N ILE A 56 -1.96 -1.99 7.36
CA ILE A 56 -2.39 -3.36 7.06
C ILE A 56 -1.49 -4.02 6.02
N PHE A 57 -0.69 -3.24 5.30
CA PHE A 57 0.32 -3.73 4.38
C PHE A 57 1.57 -2.85 4.46
N ILE A 58 2.75 -3.48 4.46
CA ILE A 58 4.03 -2.80 4.33
C ILE A 58 4.95 -3.69 3.49
N SER A 59 5.51 -3.14 2.43
CA SER A 59 6.58 -3.75 1.66
C SER A 59 7.71 -2.77 1.42
N ARG A 60 8.94 -3.30 1.33
CA ARG A 60 10.17 -2.52 1.17
C ARG A 60 11.07 -3.17 0.15
N ILE A 61 11.75 -2.34 -0.63
CA ILE A 61 12.89 -2.74 -1.45
C ILE A 61 14.10 -1.87 -1.14
N ASN A 62 15.30 -2.46 -1.17
CA ASN A 62 16.56 -1.74 -1.22
C ASN A 62 17.14 -1.93 -2.62
N TYR A 63 17.19 -0.86 -3.40
CA TYR A 63 17.74 -0.85 -4.74
C TYR A 63 19.17 -0.31 -4.71
N PRO A 64 20.19 -1.11 -5.03
CA PRO A 64 21.57 -0.64 -5.05
C PRO A 64 21.77 0.35 -6.20
N LEU A 65 22.25 1.55 -5.92
CA LEU A 65 22.65 2.54 -6.95
C LEU A 65 24.15 2.45 -7.24
N SER A 66 24.95 2.03 -6.25
CA SER A 66 26.39 1.77 -6.37
C SER A 66 26.85 0.85 -5.23
N THR A 67 28.16 0.67 -5.06
CA THR A 67 28.74 -0.07 -3.92
C THR A 67 28.54 0.61 -2.57
N SER A 68 28.24 1.92 -2.54
CA SER A 68 28.11 2.70 -1.30
C SER A 68 26.81 3.47 -1.17
N SER A 69 25.94 3.41 -2.18
CA SER A 69 24.64 4.10 -2.19
C SER A 69 23.51 3.17 -2.59
N GLU A 70 22.38 3.34 -1.92
CA GLU A 70 21.13 2.65 -2.22
C GLU A 70 19.97 3.64 -2.23
N MET A 71 18.93 3.27 -2.97
CA MET A 71 17.61 3.87 -2.89
C MET A 71 16.67 2.89 -2.21
N ILE A 72 15.84 3.38 -1.31
CA ILE A 72 14.87 2.54 -0.59
C ILE A 72 13.47 2.97 -1.04
N GLY A 73 12.68 2.02 -1.51
CA GLY A 73 11.25 2.19 -1.76
C GLY A 73 10.46 1.51 -0.66
N ILE A 74 9.50 2.22 -0.07
CA ILE A 74 8.54 1.67 0.88
C ILE A 74 7.15 1.92 0.33
N VAL A 75 6.34 0.86 0.24
CA VAL A 75 4.91 0.97 -0.07
C VAL A 75 4.12 0.43 1.11
N SER A 76 3.19 1.23 1.62
CA SER A 76 2.32 0.84 2.73
C SER A 76 0.85 1.12 2.40
N ILE A 77 -0.03 0.41 3.09
CA ILE A 77 -1.48 0.66 3.07
C ILE A 77 -1.92 0.83 4.52
N HIS A 78 -2.38 2.02 4.86
CA HIS A 78 -2.95 2.35 6.16
C HIS A 78 -4.48 2.28 6.09
N ALA A 79 -5.11 1.56 7.02
CA ALA A 79 -6.56 1.43 7.08
C ALA A 79 -7.16 2.37 8.13
N ARG A 80 -8.14 3.18 7.73
CA ARG A 80 -8.93 4.06 8.60
C ARG A 80 -10.38 3.62 8.58
N LEU A 81 -10.77 2.85 9.58
CA LEU A 81 -12.17 2.53 9.85
C LEU A 81 -12.89 3.78 10.35
N LEU A 82 -13.91 4.22 9.63
CA LEU A 82 -14.88 5.20 10.14
C LEU A 82 -16.07 4.47 10.74
N ASN A 83 -16.37 4.82 11.98
CA ASN A 83 -17.61 4.47 12.65
C ASN A 83 -18.52 5.71 12.62
N HIS A 84 -19.53 5.71 11.74
CA HIS A 84 -20.54 6.78 11.75
C HIS A 84 -21.66 6.38 12.70
N GLU A 85 -21.51 6.72 13.98
CA GLU A 85 -22.54 6.48 15.00
C GLU A 85 -23.86 7.21 14.68
N ASP A 86 -23.81 8.29 13.88
CA ASP A 86 -24.99 9.08 13.48
C ASP A 86 -25.69 8.58 12.20
N TYR A 87 -25.08 7.67 11.43
CA TYR A 87 -25.66 7.12 10.20
C TYR A 87 -25.75 5.60 10.30
N HIS A 88 -26.86 5.12 10.89
CA HIS A 88 -27.38 3.75 10.81
C HIS A 88 -26.40 2.72 10.22
N ASP A 89 -25.62 2.10 11.09
CA ASP A 89 -24.87 0.88 10.80
C ASP A 89 -24.02 0.93 9.53
N LYS A 90 -23.25 1.98 9.24
CA LYS A 90 -22.32 1.96 8.10
C LYS A 90 -20.87 2.02 8.55
N TYR A 91 -20.28 0.84 8.78
CA TYR A 91 -18.83 0.71 8.78
C TYR A 91 -18.31 1.00 7.38
N SER A 92 -17.48 2.02 7.27
CA SER A 92 -16.75 2.34 6.05
C SER A 92 -15.26 2.40 6.36
N CYS A 93 -14.41 2.07 5.39
CA CYS A 93 -12.97 2.06 5.60
C CYS A 93 -12.30 2.75 4.42
N PHE A 94 -11.43 3.69 4.73
CA PHE A 94 -10.53 4.32 3.77
C PHE A 94 -9.17 3.64 3.88
N TYR A 95 -8.50 3.48 2.75
CA TYR A 95 -7.20 2.87 2.63
C TYR A 95 -6.26 3.89 2.01
N ASP A 96 -5.33 4.41 2.82
CA ASP A 96 -4.32 5.36 2.36
C ASP A 96 -3.12 4.57 1.88
N VAL A 97 -2.85 4.65 0.58
CA VAL A 97 -1.73 3.98 -0.07
C VAL A 97 -0.59 4.96 -0.19
N GLU A 98 0.53 4.63 0.45
CA GLU A 98 1.72 5.48 0.47
C GLU A 98 2.85 4.84 -0.35
N LEU A 99 3.56 5.66 -1.12
CA LEU A 99 4.90 5.37 -1.63
C LEU A 99 5.88 6.37 -1.03
N SER A 100 6.85 5.87 -0.26
CA SER A 100 7.93 6.65 0.32
C SER A 100 9.28 6.24 -0.27
N ILE A 101 10.08 7.23 -0.67
CA ILE A 101 11.36 7.06 -1.37
C ILE A 101 12.48 7.68 -0.56
N PHE A 102 13.52 6.89 -0.30
CA PHE A 102 14.68 7.33 0.46
C PHE A 102 15.96 7.14 -0.35
N THR A 103 16.96 7.98 -0.08
CA THR A 103 18.31 7.84 -0.62
C THR A 103 19.34 7.76 0.50
N GLY A 104 20.32 6.88 0.33
CA GLY A 104 21.33 6.61 1.35
C GLY A 104 20.71 6.05 2.64
N LYS A 105 21.39 6.24 3.78
CA LYS A 105 21.04 5.49 5.01
C LYS A 105 19.60 5.70 5.47
N ARG A 106 18.99 6.90 5.40
CA ARG A 106 17.59 7.18 5.81
C ARG A 106 16.99 8.51 5.28
N LYS A 107 17.56 9.20 4.29
CA LYS A 107 17.00 10.51 3.89
C LYS A 107 15.75 10.31 3.03
N ASN A 108 14.58 10.59 3.58
CA ASN A 108 13.34 10.68 2.79
C ASN A 108 13.49 11.82 1.79
N ILE A 109 13.27 11.54 0.51
CA ILE A 109 13.30 12.53 -0.56
C ILE A 109 11.91 12.78 -1.16
N TYR A 110 10.95 11.87 -0.94
CA TYR A 110 9.62 11.97 -1.51
C TYR A 110 8.64 11.00 -0.84
N THR A 111 7.40 11.46 -0.63
CA THR A 111 6.28 10.65 -0.16
C THR A 111 5.04 11.03 -0.97
N LYS A 112 4.36 10.03 -1.53
CA LYS A 112 3.04 10.16 -2.18
C LYS A 112 2.02 9.38 -1.40
N GLU A 113 0.90 10.01 -1.04
CA GLU A 113 -0.23 9.36 -0.41
C GLU A 113 -1.48 9.54 -1.27
N ASN A 114 -2.25 8.47 -1.44
CA ASN A 114 -3.56 8.51 -2.09
C ASN A 114 -4.55 7.63 -1.34
N SER A 115 -5.75 8.16 -1.05
CA SER A 115 -6.80 7.43 -0.36
C SER A 115 -7.80 6.80 -1.33
N VAL A 116 -8.16 5.54 -1.09
CA VAL A 116 -9.24 4.83 -1.78
C VAL A 116 -10.21 4.20 -0.79
N THR A 117 -11.42 3.87 -1.23
CA THR A 117 -12.48 3.31 -0.35
C THR A 117 -12.59 1.79 -0.43
N ASN A 118 -11.76 1.14 -1.26
CA ASN A 118 -11.80 -0.29 -1.51
C ASN A 118 -10.40 -0.91 -1.40
N ARG A 119 -10.31 -2.07 -0.75
CA ARG A 119 -9.06 -2.85 -0.59
C ARG A 119 -8.49 -3.32 -1.91
N PHE A 120 -9.33 -3.68 -2.88
CA PHE A 120 -8.86 -4.13 -4.19
C PHE A 120 -8.20 -2.97 -4.95
N ASP A 121 -8.79 -1.78 -4.89
CA ASP A 121 -8.20 -0.57 -5.48
C ASP A 121 -6.89 -0.20 -4.75
N ALA A 122 -6.86 -0.36 -3.41
CA ALA A 122 -5.66 -0.12 -2.63
C ALA A 122 -4.52 -1.09 -2.98
N ALA A 123 -4.85 -2.37 -3.13
CA ALA A 123 -3.90 -3.41 -3.54
C ALA A 123 -3.39 -3.17 -4.96
N HIS A 124 -4.28 -2.79 -5.88
CA HIS A 124 -3.90 -2.43 -7.26
C HIS A 124 -2.96 -1.23 -7.26
N MET A 125 -3.30 -0.16 -6.54
CA MET A 125 -2.47 1.04 -6.45
C MET A 125 -1.10 0.76 -5.81
N ALA A 126 -1.06 -0.02 -4.73
CA ALA A 126 0.20 -0.43 -4.10
C ALA A 126 1.07 -1.26 -5.07
N SER A 127 0.45 -2.18 -5.82
CA SER A 127 1.15 -2.95 -6.86
C SER A 127 1.75 -2.04 -7.91
N GLU A 128 1.00 -1.05 -8.39
CA GLU A 128 1.47 -0.08 -9.37
C GLU A 128 2.57 0.82 -8.82
N TYR A 129 2.51 1.27 -7.57
CA TYR A 129 3.60 2.01 -6.94
C TYR A 129 4.88 1.21 -6.84
N MET A 130 4.79 -0.08 -6.46
CA MET A 130 5.96 -0.96 -6.44
C MET A 130 6.57 -1.13 -7.83
N VAL A 131 5.73 -1.27 -8.87
CA VAL A 131 6.17 -1.35 -10.27
C VAL A 131 6.80 -0.03 -10.74
N ILE A 132 6.17 1.10 -10.47
CA ILE A 132 6.65 2.43 -10.85
C ILE A 132 8.03 2.68 -10.24
N PHE A 133 8.19 2.36 -8.96
CA PHE A 133 9.48 2.47 -8.29
C PHE A 133 10.53 1.58 -8.96
N SER A 134 10.25 0.29 -9.14
CA SER A 134 11.22 -0.68 -9.64
C SER A 134 11.58 -0.52 -11.12
N GLN A 135 10.65 -0.08 -11.97
CA GLN A 135 10.85 -0.04 -13.43
C GLN A 135 11.19 1.35 -13.95
N TYR A 136 10.84 2.40 -13.23
CA TYR A 136 11.01 3.77 -13.70
C TYR A 136 11.89 4.56 -12.74
N ILE A 137 11.49 4.70 -11.47
CA ILE A 137 12.19 5.63 -10.56
C ILE A 137 13.62 5.17 -10.26
N ALA A 138 13.80 3.96 -9.74
CA ALA A 138 15.13 3.50 -9.33
C ALA A 138 16.10 3.41 -10.53
N PRO A 139 15.72 2.82 -11.68
CA PRO A 139 16.56 2.79 -12.87
C PRO A 139 16.88 4.17 -13.43
N ASP A 140 15.90 5.07 -13.57
CA ASP A 140 16.17 6.40 -14.13
C ASP A 140 17.03 7.26 -13.18
N PHE A 141 16.98 7.01 -11.87
CA PHE A 141 17.91 7.60 -10.90
C PHE A 141 19.32 7.03 -11.04
N GLU A 142 19.47 5.71 -11.22
CA GLU A 142 20.75 5.04 -11.49
C GLU A 142 21.41 5.58 -12.78
N PHE A 143 20.62 5.79 -13.84
CA PHE A 143 21.09 6.36 -15.10
C PHE A 143 21.25 7.89 -15.10
N GLY A 144 21.00 8.56 -13.96
CA GLY A 144 21.16 10.01 -13.82
C GLY A 144 20.14 10.85 -14.59
N LYS A 145 19.02 10.27 -15.01
CA LYS A 145 17.88 11.01 -15.61
C LYS A 145 16.98 11.63 -14.54
N LEU A 146 16.96 11.03 -13.35
CA LEU A 146 16.30 11.57 -12.16
C LEU A 146 17.34 11.89 -11.09
N ASP A 147 17.01 12.89 -10.28
CA ASP A 147 17.74 13.26 -9.07
C ASP A 147 16.77 13.52 -7.91
N LYS A 148 17.33 13.89 -6.75
CA LYS A 148 16.54 14.16 -5.52
C LYS A 148 15.58 15.35 -5.63
N ASN A 149 15.73 16.21 -6.62
CA ASN A 149 14.92 17.42 -6.83
C ASN A 149 13.93 17.24 -7.99
N SER A 150 13.90 16.07 -8.61
CA SER A 150 13.03 15.77 -9.73
C SER A 150 11.56 15.77 -9.31
N ASN A 151 10.66 16.09 -10.24
CA ASN A 151 9.23 16.14 -9.99
C ASN A 151 8.63 14.72 -9.96
N PHE A 152 8.77 14.03 -8.82
CA PHE A 152 8.27 12.66 -8.64
C PHE A 152 6.75 12.57 -8.76
N ASP A 153 6.00 13.60 -8.34
CA ASP A 153 4.54 13.61 -8.44
C ASP A 153 4.06 13.48 -9.88
N GLU A 154 4.57 14.33 -10.76
CA GLU A 154 4.22 14.35 -12.18
C GLU A 154 4.65 13.05 -12.87
N LEU A 155 5.85 12.54 -12.56
CA LEU A 155 6.34 11.28 -13.09
C LEU A 155 5.42 10.11 -12.72
N ILE A 156 5.09 9.98 -11.44
CA ILE A 156 4.25 8.88 -10.94
C ILE A 156 2.87 8.96 -11.55
N ASP A 157 2.25 10.15 -11.59
CA ASP A 157 0.92 10.32 -12.14
C ASP A 157 0.88 10.02 -13.64
N LEU A 158 1.90 10.44 -14.39
CA LEU A 158 2.03 10.17 -15.82
C LEU A 158 2.16 8.67 -16.09
N VAL A 159 3.08 7.99 -15.39
CA VAL A 159 3.34 6.55 -15.59
C VAL A 159 2.13 5.74 -15.15
N TYR A 160 1.52 6.08 -14.00
CA TYR A 160 0.32 5.41 -13.49
C TYR A 160 -0.83 5.53 -14.49
N LYS A 161 -1.10 6.73 -15.03
CA LYS A 161 -2.15 6.93 -16.05
C LYS A 161 -1.88 6.14 -17.32
N LYS A 162 -0.65 6.17 -17.83
CA LYS A 162 -0.27 5.44 -19.05
C LYS A 162 -0.51 3.94 -18.89
N ARG A 163 -0.01 3.34 -17.80
CA ARG A 163 -0.15 1.90 -17.52
C ARG A 163 -1.60 1.47 -17.36
N ASN A 164 -2.43 2.28 -16.71
CA ASN A 164 -3.84 1.97 -16.51
C ASN A 164 -4.73 2.29 -17.72
N HIS A 165 -4.25 3.09 -18.68
CA HIS A 165 -4.90 3.30 -19.97
C HIS A 165 -4.57 2.14 -20.93
N ASP A 166 -3.30 1.71 -20.98
CA ASP A 166 -2.84 0.62 -21.86
C ASP A 166 -3.41 -0.75 -21.44
N ALA A 167 -3.76 -0.95 -20.16
CA ALA A 167 -4.42 -2.16 -19.67
C ALA A 167 -5.92 -2.28 -20.04
N ARG A 168 -6.52 -1.23 -20.63
CA ARG A 168 -7.93 -1.17 -21.02
C ARG A 168 -8.16 -1.33 -22.54
N VAL A 169 -7.09 -1.53 -23.31
CA VAL A 169 -7.11 -1.78 -24.77
C VAL A 169 -6.74 -3.23 -25.02
#